data_AF-A0A1Q7NIG0-F1
#
_entry.id   AF-A0A1Q7NIG0-F1
#
_cell.length_a   1.000
_cell.length_b   1.000
_cell.length_c   1.000
_cell.angle_alpha   90.00
_cell.angle_beta   90.00
_cell.angle_gamma   90.00
#
_symmetry.space_group_name_H-M   'P 1'
#
loop_
_entity.id
_entity.type
_entity.pdbx_description
1 polymer ?
#
loop_
_entity_poly.entity_id
_entity_poly.type
_entity_poly.pdbx_seq_one_letter_code
_entity_poly.pdbx_strand_id
1 'polypeptide(L)'
;MGVRKDQKNMSTAEWTAFINAVQAVHGTTVPPPAYRRFVTLHVDAMSMSHMDWSVHTMRMGSSLVRGKNFLTWHRRFLKLLEERLQAVAPTVTVPYWDSVTDRHIPPALDDPALLTRWSVSRTWDPTQLASPTDLAAVKTFAGTFNGFQTLLEGAIHAGTHNAIGGDMAGRASPTDPLFWLHHAFIDKTWSDWQASANGKNPPNPNESLKPANMQTGVPFGVKISSLLNIAALGYSYA
;
A
#
# COMPACT_ATOMS: atom_id res chain seq x y z
N MET A 1 -19.14 4.36 5.90
CA MET A 1 -17.87 3.62 6.06
C MET A 1 -17.64 2.85 4.78
N GLY A 2 -16.48 3.01 4.14
CA GLY A 2 -16.15 2.27 2.91
C GLY A 2 -15.72 0.83 3.23
N VAL A 3 -16.01 -0.12 2.34
CA VAL A 3 -15.61 -1.52 2.50
C VAL A 3 -14.62 -1.89 1.41
N ARG A 4 -13.36 -2.16 1.79
CA ARG A 4 -12.33 -2.67 0.88
C ARG A 4 -12.53 -4.18 0.70
N LYS A 5 -12.99 -4.56 -0.49
CA LYS A 5 -13.28 -5.95 -0.85
C LYS A 5 -12.04 -6.68 -1.36
N ASP A 6 -12.03 -8.00 -1.21
CA ASP A 6 -11.16 -8.87 -2.01
C ASP A 6 -11.39 -8.61 -3.50
N GLN A 7 -10.31 -8.35 -4.25
CA GLN A 7 -10.35 -8.06 -5.68
C GLN A 7 -11.13 -9.12 -6.47
N LYS A 8 -11.02 -10.39 -6.08
CA LYS A 8 -11.67 -11.51 -6.80
C LYS A 8 -13.19 -11.50 -6.68
N ASN A 9 -13.70 -10.79 -5.65
CA ASN A 9 -15.13 -10.64 -5.38
C ASN A 9 -15.70 -9.35 -5.96
N MET A 10 -14.88 -8.54 -6.65
CA MET A 10 -15.37 -7.35 -7.33
C MET A 10 -16.14 -7.71 -8.60
N SER A 11 -17.30 -7.10 -8.76
CA SER A 11 -18.06 -7.13 -10.01
C SER A 11 -17.35 -6.34 -11.12
N THR A 12 -17.72 -6.62 -12.37
CA THR A 12 -17.25 -5.84 -13.53
C THR A 12 -17.49 -4.34 -13.37
N ALA A 13 -18.66 -3.95 -12.83
CA ALA A 13 -19.00 -2.54 -12.62
C ALA A 13 -18.08 -1.88 -11.58
N GLU A 14 -17.71 -2.59 -10.51
CA GLU A 14 -16.79 -2.08 -9.50
C GLU A 14 -15.37 -1.92 -10.06
N TRP A 15 -14.90 -2.89 -10.85
CA TRP A 15 -13.62 -2.78 -11.56
C TRP A 15 -13.59 -1.60 -12.51
N THR A 16 -14.64 -1.44 -13.33
CA THR A 16 -14.78 -0.29 -14.23
C THR A 16 -14.77 1.03 -13.46
N ALA A 17 -15.50 1.12 -12.35
CA ALA A 17 -15.53 2.33 -11.52
C ALA A 17 -14.15 2.66 -10.93
N PHE A 18 -13.43 1.66 -10.41
CA PHE A 18 -12.08 1.83 -9.87
C PHE A 18 -11.09 2.30 -10.96
N ILE A 19 -11.06 1.62 -12.11
CA ILE A 19 -10.16 1.96 -13.23
C ILE A 19 -10.45 3.38 -13.76
N ASN A 20 -11.74 3.73 -13.92
CA ASN A 20 -12.14 5.06 -14.36
C ASN A 20 -11.75 6.13 -13.34
N ALA A 21 -11.88 5.86 -12.03
CA ALA A 21 -11.46 6.78 -10.99
C ALA A 21 -9.94 7.00 -11.02
N VAL A 22 -9.15 5.93 -11.17
CA VAL A 22 -7.69 6.03 -11.35
C VAL A 22 -7.38 6.90 -12.58
N GLN A 23 -7.98 6.60 -13.74
CA GLN A 23 -7.78 7.39 -14.96
C GLN A 23 -8.15 8.87 -14.78
N ALA A 24 -9.25 9.17 -14.08
CA ALA A 24 -9.71 10.54 -13.84
C ALA A 24 -8.76 11.36 -12.94
N VAL A 25 -7.88 10.71 -12.19
CA VAL A 25 -6.86 11.38 -11.35
C VAL A 25 -5.45 11.29 -11.96
N HIS A 26 -5.30 10.62 -13.09
CA HIS A 26 -4.10 10.67 -13.93
C HIS A 26 -4.09 11.93 -14.80
N GLY A 27 -2.90 12.48 -15.07
CA GLY A 27 -2.70 13.64 -15.93
C GLY A 27 -2.06 14.83 -15.22
N THR A 28 -1.71 15.85 -16.01
CA THR A 28 -1.00 17.06 -15.52
C THR A 28 -1.94 18.21 -15.18
N THR A 29 -3.19 18.16 -15.63
CA THR A 29 -4.20 19.23 -15.49
C THR A 29 -5.34 18.88 -14.52
N VAL A 30 -5.33 17.69 -13.93
CA VAL A 30 -6.35 17.25 -12.98
C VAL A 30 -6.22 18.00 -11.64
N PRO A 31 -7.33 18.19 -10.90
CA PRO A 31 -7.28 18.77 -9.56
C PRO A 31 -6.30 18.03 -8.65
N PRO A 32 -5.51 18.77 -7.83
CA PRO A 32 -4.54 18.16 -6.93
C PRO A 32 -5.22 17.44 -5.75
N PRO A 33 -4.56 16.43 -5.15
CA PRO A 33 -3.32 15.83 -5.63
C PRO A 33 -3.58 14.95 -6.86
N ALA A 34 -2.79 15.14 -7.92
CA ALA A 34 -2.80 14.25 -9.08
C ALA A 34 -2.11 12.93 -8.73
N TYR A 35 -2.40 11.84 -9.46
CA TYR A 35 -1.82 10.52 -9.22
C TYR A 35 -0.27 10.54 -9.15
N ARG A 36 0.37 11.30 -10.05
CA ARG A 36 1.83 11.50 -10.06
C ARG A 36 2.40 12.01 -8.74
N ARG A 37 1.60 12.72 -7.92
CA ARG A 37 2.07 13.18 -6.61
C ARG A 37 2.20 12.04 -5.62
N PHE A 38 1.33 11.03 -5.71
CA PHE A 38 1.46 9.82 -4.92
C PHE A 38 2.75 9.06 -5.30
N VAL A 39 2.99 8.88 -6.60
CA VAL A 39 4.23 8.25 -7.10
C VAL A 39 5.47 8.98 -6.59
N THR A 40 5.54 10.30 -6.77
CA THR A 40 6.72 11.09 -6.34
C THR A 40 6.89 11.08 -4.82
N LEU A 41 5.81 11.09 -4.03
CA LEU A 41 5.91 11.00 -2.58
C LEU A 41 6.52 9.66 -2.12
N HIS A 42 6.18 8.55 -2.79
CA HIS A 42 6.78 7.26 -2.50
C HIS A 42 8.25 7.19 -2.92
N VAL A 43 8.60 7.78 -4.07
CA VAL A 43 10.00 7.96 -4.49
C VAL A 43 10.79 8.74 -3.44
N ASP A 44 10.20 9.82 -2.91
CA ASP A 44 10.79 10.62 -1.83
C ASP A 44 11.00 9.76 -0.57
N ALA A 45 10.00 8.96 -0.16
CA ALA A 45 10.08 8.09 1.02
C ALA A 45 11.10 6.96 0.88
N MET A 46 11.45 6.60 -0.36
CA MET A 46 12.47 5.61 -0.70
C MET A 46 13.85 6.22 -1.00
N SER A 47 13.99 7.54 -0.88
CA SER A 47 15.24 8.23 -1.12
C SER A 47 16.16 8.17 0.09
N MET A 48 17.46 8.05 -0.18
CA MET A 48 18.50 8.18 0.84
C MET A 48 18.46 9.53 1.58
N SER A 49 17.94 10.58 0.93
CA SER A 49 17.78 11.90 1.53
C SER A 49 16.70 11.98 2.61
N HIS A 50 15.79 11.00 2.67
CA HIS A 50 14.64 11.01 3.57
C HIS A 50 14.59 9.79 4.48
N MET A 51 15.76 9.21 4.79
CA MET A 51 15.86 8.10 5.74
C MET A 51 15.36 8.45 7.14
N ASP A 52 15.33 9.75 7.49
CA ASP A 52 14.75 10.28 8.72
C ASP A 52 13.21 10.12 8.79
N TRP A 53 12.54 9.81 7.68
CA TRP A 53 11.12 9.45 7.68
C TRP A 53 10.91 8.01 8.19
N SER A 54 11.97 7.20 8.15
CA SER A 54 12.03 5.82 8.64
C SER A 54 10.88 4.95 8.12
N VAL A 55 10.51 5.13 6.85
CA VAL A 55 9.38 4.42 6.26
C VAL A 55 9.74 2.98 5.95
N HIS A 56 10.78 2.74 5.16
CA HIS A 56 11.12 1.40 4.68
C HIS A 56 12.41 0.88 5.32
N THR A 57 12.50 -0.44 5.44
CA THR A 57 13.71 -1.15 5.82
C THR A 57 14.66 -1.20 4.62
N MET A 58 15.84 -0.59 4.76
CA MET A 58 16.83 -0.47 3.70
C MET A 58 18.18 -1.05 4.14
N ARG A 59 18.80 -1.83 3.27
CA ARG A 59 20.16 -2.33 3.48
C ARG A 59 21.17 -1.28 3.00
N MET A 60 21.98 -0.81 3.94
CA MET A 60 23.04 0.19 3.75
C MET A 60 24.41 -0.47 3.98
N GLY A 61 24.95 -1.09 2.93
CA GLY A 61 26.17 -1.89 3.02
C GLY A 61 25.97 -3.10 3.95
N SER A 62 26.69 -3.12 5.07
CA SER A 62 26.56 -4.14 6.12
C SER A 62 25.47 -3.83 7.15
N SER A 63 24.92 -2.60 7.16
CA SER A 63 23.91 -2.18 8.14
C SER A 63 22.49 -2.31 7.58
N LEU A 64 21.55 -2.69 8.44
CA LEU A 64 20.12 -2.72 8.13
C LEU A 64 19.43 -1.58 8.88
N VAL A 65 18.99 -0.56 8.15
CA VAL A 65 18.17 0.53 8.70
C VAL A 65 16.73 0.08 8.65
N ARG A 66 16.11 -0.19 9.80
CA ARG A 66 14.72 -0.69 9.86
C ARG A 66 13.73 0.46 9.71
N GLY A 67 12.78 0.31 8.80
CA GLY A 67 11.64 1.19 8.70
C GLY A 67 10.72 0.96 9.89
N LYS A 68 10.61 1.92 10.81
CA LYS A 68 9.68 1.85 11.95
C LYS A 68 8.28 2.33 11.58
N ASN A 69 8.15 3.12 10.51
CA ASN A 69 6.90 3.74 10.09
C ASN A 69 6.25 3.04 8.89
N PHE A 70 6.76 1.89 8.43
CA PHE A 70 6.29 1.20 7.22
C PHE A 70 4.77 1.04 7.17
N LEU A 71 4.16 0.41 8.19
CA LEU A 71 2.73 0.10 8.16
C LEU A 71 1.87 1.36 8.31
N THR A 72 2.23 2.26 9.23
CA THR A 72 1.44 3.47 9.52
C THR A 72 1.50 4.46 8.35
N TRP A 73 2.67 4.62 7.74
CA TRP A 73 2.86 5.48 6.57
C TRP A 73 2.06 4.99 5.37
N HIS A 74 2.13 3.68 5.04
CA HIS A 74 1.37 3.13 3.93
C HIS A 74 -0.14 3.13 4.18
N ARG A 75 -0.60 2.93 5.43
CA ARG A 75 -2.02 3.10 5.79
C ARG A 75 -2.51 4.52 5.50
N ARG A 76 -1.73 5.55 5.89
CA ARG A 76 -2.07 6.95 5.59
C ARG A 76 -2.04 7.23 4.09
N PHE A 77 -1.02 6.71 3.40
CA PHE A 77 -0.84 6.87 1.96
C PHE A 77 -2.01 6.29 1.16
N LEU A 78 -2.40 5.06 1.50
CA LEU A 78 -3.55 4.35 0.91
C LEU A 78 -4.86 5.11 1.17
N LYS A 79 -5.07 5.62 2.39
CA LYS A 79 -6.27 6.39 2.72
C LYS A 79 -6.39 7.67 1.91
N LEU A 80 -5.28 8.39 1.71
CA LEU A 80 -5.27 9.63 0.93
C LEU A 80 -5.54 9.38 -0.55
N LEU A 81 -5.04 8.26 -1.11
CA LEU A 81 -5.40 7.89 -2.47
C LEU A 81 -6.90 7.58 -2.56
N GLU A 82 -7.42 6.77 -1.63
CA GLU A 82 -8.84 6.41 -1.63
C GLU A 82 -9.75 7.65 -1.53
N GLU A 83 -9.42 8.63 -0.68
CA GLU A 83 -10.11 9.93 -0.63
C GLU A 83 -10.03 10.68 -1.96
N ARG A 84 -8.87 10.63 -2.62
CA ARG A 84 -8.68 11.28 -3.92
C ARG A 84 -9.50 10.61 -5.03
N LEU A 85 -9.63 9.29 -5.01
CA LEU A 85 -10.48 8.54 -5.93
C LEU A 85 -11.96 8.84 -5.64
N GLN A 86 -12.35 8.89 -4.36
CA GLN A 86 -13.71 9.22 -3.93
C GLN A 86 -14.14 10.63 -4.33
N ALA A 87 -13.21 11.57 -4.42
CA ALA A 87 -13.50 12.93 -4.91
C ALA A 87 -14.00 12.96 -6.38
N VAL A 88 -13.70 11.93 -7.18
CA VAL A 88 -14.19 11.80 -8.57
C VAL A 88 -15.20 10.65 -8.75
N ALA A 89 -15.22 9.69 -7.82
CA ALA A 89 -16.11 8.54 -7.82
C ALA A 89 -16.48 8.15 -6.36
N PRO A 90 -17.52 8.77 -5.76
CA PRO A 90 -17.78 8.75 -4.31
C PRO A 90 -17.91 7.38 -3.64
N THR A 91 -18.26 6.34 -4.40
CA THR A 91 -18.48 4.99 -3.87
C THR A 91 -17.26 4.07 -4.02
N VAL A 92 -16.20 4.53 -4.70
CA VAL A 92 -15.01 3.71 -4.94
C VAL A 92 -14.22 3.53 -3.64
N THR A 93 -13.79 2.30 -3.42
CA THR A 93 -12.85 1.90 -2.37
C THR A 93 -11.69 1.17 -3.02
N VAL A 94 -10.50 1.23 -2.42
CA VAL A 94 -9.36 0.47 -2.92
C VAL A 94 -9.55 -1.02 -2.56
N PRO A 95 -9.62 -1.93 -3.54
CA PRO A 95 -9.69 -3.36 -3.24
C PRO A 95 -8.35 -3.87 -2.72
N TYR A 96 -8.34 -5.05 -2.11
CA TYR A 96 -7.08 -5.72 -1.75
C TYR A 96 -6.85 -6.96 -2.60
N TRP A 97 -5.58 -7.27 -2.86
CA TRP A 97 -5.18 -8.49 -3.57
C TRP A 97 -4.34 -9.38 -2.64
N ASP A 98 -4.93 -10.49 -2.19
CA ASP A 98 -4.23 -11.55 -1.48
C ASP A 98 -3.42 -12.39 -2.48
N SER A 99 -2.24 -11.89 -2.84
CA SER A 99 -1.32 -12.55 -3.79
C SER A 99 -0.75 -13.88 -3.28
N VAL A 100 -0.92 -14.18 -1.98
CA VAL A 100 -0.49 -15.45 -1.39
C VAL A 100 -1.48 -16.55 -1.75
N THR A 101 -2.78 -16.25 -1.67
CA THR A 101 -3.86 -17.19 -1.99
C THR A 101 -4.21 -17.16 -3.48
N ASP A 102 -4.35 -15.97 -4.07
CA ASP A 102 -4.67 -15.76 -5.48
C ASP A 102 -3.45 -15.23 -6.22
N ARG A 103 -2.64 -16.16 -6.72
CA ARG A 103 -1.31 -15.89 -7.29
C ARG A 103 -1.33 -15.32 -8.70
N HIS A 104 -2.50 -14.99 -9.26
CA HIS A 104 -2.62 -14.39 -10.59
C HIS A 104 -2.83 -12.88 -10.47
N ILE A 105 -2.28 -12.13 -11.43
CA ILE A 105 -2.62 -10.71 -11.56
C ILE A 105 -4.13 -10.60 -11.84
N PRO A 106 -4.87 -9.73 -11.14
CA PRO A 106 -6.26 -9.43 -11.45
C PRO A 106 -6.45 -9.09 -12.94
N PRO A 107 -7.26 -9.83 -13.71
CA PRO A 107 -7.38 -9.63 -15.15
C PRO A 107 -7.76 -8.21 -15.56
N ALA A 108 -8.55 -7.51 -14.72
CA ALA A 108 -8.94 -6.12 -14.95
C ALA A 108 -7.76 -5.13 -14.95
N LEU A 109 -6.62 -5.50 -14.35
CA LEU A 109 -5.40 -4.70 -14.29
C LEU A 109 -4.26 -5.28 -15.14
N ASP A 110 -4.52 -6.33 -15.95
CA ASP A 110 -3.54 -6.96 -16.85
C ASP A 110 -3.81 -6.67 -18.34
N ASP A 111 -4.73 -5.75 -18.64
CA ASP A 111 -5.03 -5.30 -20.00
C ASP A 111 -3.82 -4.54 -20.62
N PRO A 112 -3.22 -5.03 -21.73
CA PRO A 112 -2.09 -4.36 -22.37
C PRO A 112 -2.35 -2.91 -22.80
N ALA A 113 -3.58 -2.58 -23.19
CA ALA A 113 -3.94 -1.21 -23.57
C ALA A 113 -3.94 -0.29 -22.34
N LEU A 114 -4.35 -0.82 -21.19
CA LEU A 114 -4.35 -0.11 -19.92
C LEU A 114 -2.92 0.11 -19.41
N LEU A 115 -2.08 -0.93 -19.46
CA LEU A 115 -0.65 -0.84 -19.12
C LEU A 115 0.07 0.19 -19.99
N THR A 116 -0.17 0.16 -21.31
CA THR A 116 0.38 1.14 -22.25
C THR A 116 -0.07 2.56 -21.90
N ARG A 117 -1.36 2.75 -21.64
CA ARG A 117 -1.93 4.06 -21.29
C ARG A 117 -1.33 4.65 -20.02
N TRP A 118 -1.06 3.82 -19.02
CA TRP A 118 -0.47 4.24 -17.76
C TRP A 118 1.06 4.21 -17.75
N SER A 119 1.68 3.77 -18.85
CA SER A 119 3.13 3.59 -18.95
C SER A 119 3.68 2.67 -17.85
N VAL A 120 2.95 1.58 -17.57
CA VAL A 120 3.31 0.57 -16.57
C VAL A 120 4.07 -0.56 -17.23
N SER A 121 5.20 -0.94 -16.62
CA SER A 121 6.01 -2.09 -17.01
C SER A 121 6.02 -3.16 -15.91
N ARG A 122 5.90 -4.43 -16.32
CA ARG A 122 5.97 -5.62 -15.46
C ARG A 122 6.85 -6.68 -16.12
N THR A 123 7.58 -7.46 -15.34
CA THR A 123 8.32 -8.64 -15.84
C THR A 123 7.68 -9.96 -15.43
N TRP A 124 6.89 -9.94 -14.34
CA TRP A 124 6.09 -11.05 -13.82
C TRP A 124 6.81 -12.39 -13.63
N ASP A 125 7.18 -12.68 -12.38
CA ASP A 125 7.69 -13.96 -11.91
C ASP A 125 6.93 -14.40 -10.64
N PRO A 126 5.86 -15.19 -10.78
CA PRO A 126 5.04 -15.62 -9.65
C PRO A 126 5.75 -16.59 -8.71
N THR A 127 6.95 -17.08 -9.04
CA THR A 127 7.71 -17.96 -8.14
C THR A 127 8.25 -17.21 -6.92
N GLN A 128 8.34 -15.88 -7.01
CA GLN A 128 8.80 -15.01 -5.92
C GLN A 128 7.69 -14.60 -4.95
N LEU A 129 6.42 -14.88 -5.26
CA LEU A 129 5.31 -14.63 -4.34
C LEU A 129 5.41 -15.53 -3.11
N ALA A 130 5.21 -14.92 -1.94
CA ALA A 130 5.20 -15.62 -0.65
C ALA A 130 4.21 -16.79 -0.61
N SER A 131 4.49 -17.76 0.24
CA SER A 131 3.68 -18.95 0.44
C SER A 131 2.60 -18.76 1.53
N PRO A 132 1.57 -19.61 1.58
CA PRO A 132 0.62 -19.63 2.69
C PRO A 132 1.28 -19.80 4.06
N THR A 133 2.42 -20.51 4.12
CA THR A 133 3.21 -20.68 5.35
C THR A 133 3.80 -19.34 5.83
N ASP A 134 4.30 -18.51 4.92
CA ASP A 134 4.82 -17.18 5.25
C ASP A 134 3.71 -16.28 5.83
N LEU A 135 2.53 -16.32 5.21
CA LEU A 135 1.36 -15.56 5.70
C LEU A 135 0.89 -16.06 7.07
N ALA A 136 0.87 -17.38 7.28
CA ALA A 136 0.53 -17.95 8.58
C ALA A 136 1.52 -17.50 9.67
N ALA A 137 2.83 -17.52 9.37
CA ALA A 137 3.87 -17.05 10.28
C ALA A 137 3.68 -15.57 10.67
N VAL A 138 3.35 -14.70 9.70
CA VAL A 138 3.01 -13.29 9.97
C VAL A 138 1.78 -13.15 10.86
N LYS A 139 0.66 -13.80 10.49
CA LYS A 139 -0.62 -13.67 11.20
C LYS A 139 -0.56 -14.18 12.65
N THR A 140 0.31 -15.15 12.92
CA THR A 140 0.48 -15.77 14.24
C THR A 140 1.66 -15.22 15.03
N PHE A 141 2.40 -14.25 14.50
CA PHE A 141 3.60 -13.72 15.14
C PHE A 141 3.27 -13.10 16.51
N ALA A 142 3.86 -13.65 17.58
CA ALA A 142 3.58 -13.27 18.97
C ALA A 142 4.64 -12.34 19.61
N GLY A 143 5.51 -11.71 18.79
CA GLY A 143 6.59 -10.84 19.27
C GLY A 143 6.20 -9.36 19.39
N THR A 144 7.19 -8.48 19.14
CA THR A 144 6.98 -7.01 19.16
C THR A 144 6.36 -6.52 17.86
N PHE A 145 5.74 -5.32 17.88
CA PHE A 145 5.27 -4.66 16.67
C PHE A 145 6.36 -4.54 15.58
N ASN A 146 7.58 -4.15 15.97
CA ASN A 146 8.70 -4.02 15.03
C ASN A 146 9.11 -5.36 14.41
N GLY A 147 9.00 -6.46 15.17
CA GLY A 147 9.22 -7.81 14.66
C GLY A 147 8.16 -8.22 13.65
N PHE A 148 6.88 -7.98 13.97
CA PHE A 148 5.75 -8.22 13.07
C PHE A 148 5.92 -7.43 11.76
N GLN A 149 6.19 -6.13 11.87
CA GLN A 149 6.38 -5.25 10.72
C GLN A 149 7.55 -5.70 9.85
N THR A 150 8.69 -6.06 10.44
CA THR A 150 9.84 -6.60 9.69
C THR A 150 9.46 -7.85 8.90
N LEU A 151 8.72 -8.77 9.52
CA LEU A 151 8.34 -10.03 8.89
C LEU A 151 7.38 -9.80 7.71
N LEU A 152 6.39 -8.93 7.89
CA LEU A 152 5.41 -8.56 6.86
C LEU A 152 6.05 -7.75 5.71
N GLU A 153 6.93 -6.80 6.02
CA GLU A 153 7.70 -6.01 5.04
C GLU A 153 8.66 -6.88 4.21
N GLY A 154 9.12 -8.00 4.77
CA GLY A 154 9.97 -8.99 4.14
C GLY A 154 9.25 -9.83 3.08
N ALA A 155 9.07 -11.12 3.33
CA ALA A 155 8.69 -12.09 2.29
C ALA A 155 7.40 -11.72 1.54
N ILE A 156 6.37 -11.25 2.24
CA ILE A 156 5.06 -10.96 1.62
C ILE A 156 5.11 -9.67 0.81
N HIS A 157 5.56 -8.57 1.41
CA HIS A 157 5.65 -7.28 0.75
C HIS A 157 6.76 -7.27 -0.31
N ALA A 158 8.02 -7.47 0.08
CA ALA A 158 9.14 -7.44 -0.86
C ALA A 158 9.04 -8.53 -1.94
N GLY A 159 8.56 -9.73 -1.58
CA GLY A 159 8.34 -10.81 -2.55
C GLY A 159 7.29 -10.44 -3.61
N THR A 160 6.21 -9.76 -3.24
CA THR A 160 5.20 -9.32 -4.22
C THR A 160 5.71 -8.22 -5.13
N HIS A 161 6.46 -7.24 -4.59
CA HIS A 161 7.12 -6.22 -5.41
C HIS A 161 8.07 -6.85 -6.45
N ASN A 162 8.90 -7.82 -6.02
CA ASN A 162 9.85 -8.49 -6.91
C ASN A 162 9.15 -9.42 -7.92
N ALA A 163 8.09 -10.12 -7.50
CA ALA A 163 7.30 -10.97 -8.37
C ALA A 163 6.64 -10.18 -9.51
N ILE A 164 6.12 -8.98 -9.25
CA ILE A 164 5.58 -8.16 -10.35
C ILE A 164 6.71 -7.60 -11.22
N GLY A 165 7.81 -7.17 -10.59
CA GLY A 165 8.95 -6.61 -11.30
C GLY A 165 8.64 -5.30 -12.01
N GLY A 166 9.49 -4.89 -12.96
CA GLY A 166 9.34 -3.62 -13.67
C GLY A 166 9.22 -2.43 -12.71
N ASP A 167 8.18 -1.61 -12.87
CA ASP A 167 7.94 -0.46 -11.98
C ASP A 167 7.72 -0.87 -10.52
N MET A 168 7.05 -2.01 -10.29
CA MET A 168 6.75 -2.51 -8.95
C MET A 168 8.01 -2.91 -8.17
N ALA A 169 9.12 -3.27 -8.81
CA ALA A 169 10.38 -3.52 -8.11
C ALA A 169 11.14 -2.24 -7.72
N GLY A 170 10.71 -1.07 -8.23
CA GLY A 170 11.40 0.20 -8.06
C GLY A 170 10.76 1.13 -7.03
N ARG A 171 11.41 2.27 -6.79
CA ARG A 171 10.89 3.34 -5.91
C ARG A 171 9.63 4.01 -6.46
N ALA A 172 9.40 3.91 -7.76
CA ALA A 172 8.21 4.42 -8.43
C ALA A 172 7.11 3.36 -8.55
N SER A 173 7.12 2.33 -7.69
CA SER A 173 6.14 1.24 -7.67
C SER A 173 4.68 1.67 -7.68
N PRO A 174 4.25 2.81 -7.08
CA PRO A 174 2.86 3.25 -7.21
C PRO A 174 2.46 3.67 -8.63
N THR A 175 3.39 3.73 -9.60
CA THR A 175 3.03 3.91 -11.02
C THR A 175 2.08 2.80 -11.47
N ASP A 176 2.29 1.57 -10.99
CA ASP A 176 1.40 0.44 -11.23
C ASP A 176 0.24 0.45 -10.22
N PRO A 177 -1.04 0.51 -10.64
CA PRO A 177 -2.16 0.46 -9.70
C PRO A 177 -2.26 -0.81 -8.86
N LEU A 178 -1.59 -1.92 -9.24
CA LEU A 178 -1.46 -3.10 -8.38
C LEU A 178 -0.78 -2.79 -7.05
N PHE A 179 0.07 -1.76 -6.99
CA PHE A 179 0.66 -1.27 -5.74
C PHE A 179 -0.40 -1.05 -4.67
N TRP A 180 -1.51 -0.41 -5.02
CA TRP A 180 -2.55 -0.05 -4.06
C TRP A 180 -3.31 -1.26 -3.55
N LEU A 181 -3.54 -2.25 -4.41
CA LEU A 181 -4.19 -3.50 -4.04
C LEU A 181 -3.28 -4.33 -3.14
N HIS A 182 -2.00 -4.38 -3.47
CA HIS A 182 -0.98 -5.03 -2.66
C HIS A 182 -0.88 -4.38 -1.27
N HIS A 183 -0.73 -3.05 -1.19
CA HIS A 183 -0.65 -2.36 0.09
C HIS A 183 -1.97 -2.37 0.87
N ALA A 184 -3.13 -2.49 0.21
CA ALA A 184 -4.38 -2.75 0.89
C ALA A 184 -4.41 -4.14 1.55
N PHE A 185 -3.77 -5.15 0.95
CA PHE A 185 -3.61 -6.47 1.55
C PHE A 185 -2.60 -6.48 2.71
N ILE A 186 -1.51 -5.71 2.59
CA ILE A 186 -0.57 -5.47 3.70
C ILE A 186 -1.30 -4.80 4.88
N ASP A 187 -2.09 -3.76 4.61
CA ASP A 187 -2.87 -3.05 5.63
C ASP A 187 -3.94 -3.95 6.27
N LYS A 188 -4.62 -4.78 5.47
CA LYS A 188 -5.56 -5.80 5.96
C LYS A 188 -4.86 -6.79 6.89
N THR A 189 -3.70 -7.31 6.48
CA THR A 189 -2.92 -8.26 7.27
C THR A 189 -2.51 -7.65 8.62
N TRP A 190 -2.12 -6.37 8.63
CA TRP A 190 -1.87 -5.66 9.88
C TRP A 190 -3.14 -5.49 10.71
N SER A 191 -4.27 -5.10 10.12
CA SER A 191 -5.54 -4.97 10.84
C SER A 191 -5.98 -6.30 11.48
N ASP A 192 -5.86 -7.41 10.76
CA ASP A 192 -6.20 -8.75 11.25
C ASP A 192 -5.29 -9.15 12.43
N TRP A 193 -3.98 -8.90 12.31
CA TRP A 193 -3.04 -9.18 13.40
C TRP A 193 -3.28 -8.28 14.62
N GLN A 194 -3.59 -6.99 14.41
CA GLN A 194 -3.90 -6.04 15.47
C GLN A 194 -5.15 -6.44 16.27
N ALA A 195 -6.13 -7.05 15.60
CA ALA A 195 -7.35 -7.56 16.25
C ALA A 195 -7.15 -8.91 16.96
N SER A 196 -6.03 -9.59 16.74
CA SER A 196 -5.71 -10.87 17.39
C SER A 196 -5.16 -10.68 18.82
N ALA A 197 -5.08 -11.79 19.57
CA ALA A 197 -4.44 -11.80 20.90
C ALA A 197 -2.95 -11.40 20.88
N ASN A 198 -2.29 -11.49 19.72
CA ASN A 198 -0.88 -11.15 19.55
C ASN A 198 -0.65 -9.67 19.22
N GLY A 199 -1.70 -8.93 18.87
CA GLY A 199 -1.60 -7.56 18.40
C GLY A 199 -0.89 -6.64 19.40
N LYS A 200 0.05 -5.83 18.89
CA LYS A 200 0.74 -4.76 19.63
C LYS A 200 0.66 -3.45 18.83
N ASN A 201 0.56 -2.33 19.53
CA ASN A 201 0.66 -1.03 18.89
C ASN A 201 2.11 -0.66 18.57
N PRO A 202 2.35 0.22 17.57
CA PRO A 202 3.67 0.78 17.33
C PRO A 202 4.26 1.43 18.59
N PRO A 203 5.58 1.32 18.83
CA PRO A 203 6.22 1.86 20.03
C PRO A 203 6.34 3.39 20.03
N ASN A 204 6.00 4.06 18.91
CA ASN A 204 6.15 5.50 18.67
C ASN A 204 4.80 6.22 18.43
N PRO A 205 3.76 6.08 19.28
CA PRO A 205 2.42 6.58 18.99
C PRO A 205 2.31 8.12 18.89
N ASN A 206 3.26 8.85 19.48
CA ASN A 206 3.28 10.31 19.50
C ASN A 206 4.07 10.93 18.34
N GLU A 207 4.82 10.12 17.58
CA GLU A 207 5.53 10.58 16.40
C GLU A 207 4.52 10.97 15.31
N SER A 208 4.80 12.07 14.62
CA SER A 208 4.04 12.47 13.43
C SER A 208 4.75 11.96 12.19
N LEU A 209 3.99 11.40 11.25
CA LEU A 209 4.54 10.92 9.99
C LEU A 209 5.20 12.06 9.21
N LYS A 210 6.14 11.69 8.34
CA LYS A 210 6.77 12.61 7.40
C LYS A 210 6.38 12.25 5.95
N PRO A 211 6.26 13.24 5.07
CA PRO A 211 6.38 14.69 5.33
C PRO A 211 5.15 15.22 6.06
N ALA A 212 5.22 16.46 6.58
CA ALA A 212 4.06 17.10 7.20
C ALA A 212 2.89 17.25 6.21
N ASN A 213 3.20 17.55 4.94
CA ASN A 213 2.23 17.70 3.87
C ASN A 213 2.68 16.89 2.66
N MET A 214 1.75 16.18 2.04
CA MET A 214 1.98 15.53 0.74
C MET A 214 2.13 16.57 -0.35
N GLN A 215 1.30 17.60 -0.31
CA GLN A 215 1.30 18.78 -1.16
C GLN A 215 0.70 19.94 -0.35
N THR A 216 0.91 21.19 -0.77
CA THR A 216 0.22 22.35 -0.19
C THR A 216 -1.28 22.08 -0.05
N GLY A 217 -1.80 22.22 1.18
CA GLY A 217 -3.21 21.99 1.49
C GLY A 217 -3.62 20.52 1.66
N VAL A 218 -2.69 19.57 1.55
CA VAL A 218 -2.95 18.13 1.75
C VAL A 218 -2.08 17.59 2.90
N PRO A 219 -2.56 17.63 4.15
CA PRO A 219 -1.82 17.14 5.30
C PRO A 219 -1.52 15.64 5.19
N PHE A 220 -0.27 15.28 5.47
CA PHE A 220 0.17 13.88 5.51
C PHE A 220 0.64 13.48 6.91
N GLY A 221 1.40 14.37 7.57
CA GLY A 221 2.07 14.12 8.84
C GLY A 221 1.16 14.18 10.05
N VAL A 222 0.27 13.20 10.16
CA VAL A 222 -0.56 12.97 11.35
C VAL A 222 0.19 12.12 12.39
N LYS A 223 -0.26 12.17 13.64
CA LYS A 223 0.28 11.30 14.70
C LYS A 223 0.01 9.84 14.39
N ILE A 224 0.97 8.97 14.66
CA ILE A 224 0.82 7.52 14.47
C ILE A 224 -0.38 6.95 15.23
N SER A 225 -0.62 7.44 16.45
CA SER A 225 -1.78 7.06 17.27
C SER A 225 -3.14 7.28 16.57
N SER A 226 -3.26 8.27 15.67
CA SER A 226 -4.52 8.53 14.96
C SER A 226 -4.78 7.54 13.82
N LEU A 227 -3.85 6.63 13.51
CA LEU A 227 -3.95 5.67 12.40
C LEU A 227 -4.24 4.24 12.87
N LEU A 228 -4.37 4.02 14.18
CA LEU A 228 -4.44 2.68 14.75
C LEU A 228 -5.82 2.04 14.66
N ASN A 229 -6.87 2.81 14.42
CA ASN A 229 -8.25 2.31 14.33
C ASN A 229 -8.81 2.57 12.93
N ILE A 230 -8.90 1.52 12.11
CA ILE A 230 -9.37 1.64 10.72
C ILE A 230 -10.84 2.06 10.61
N ALA A 231 -11.68 1.67 11.57
CA ALA A 231 -13.08 2.08 11.62
C ALA A 231 -13.20 3.59 11.89
N ALA A 232 -12.33 4.14 12.75
CA ALA A 232 -12.24 5.59 12.96
C ALA A 232 -11.68 6.33 11.74
N LEU A 233 -10.88 5.66 10.91
CA LEU A 233 -10.46 6.16 9.59
C LEU A 233 -11.55 6.01 8.51
N GLY A 234 -12.70 5.42 8.84
CA GLY A 234 -13.87 5.35 7.98
C GLY A 234 -13.89 4.20 6.98
N TYR A 235 -13.07 3.15 7.17
CA TYR A 235 -13.09 1.97 6.32
C TYR A 235 -13.02 0.63 7.09
N SER A 236 -13.41 -0.45 6.42
CA SER A 236 -13.25 -1.83 6.88
C SER A 236 -12.82 -2.75 5.72
N TYR A 237 -12.54 -4.01 6.04
CA TYR A 237 -12.27 -5.06 5.06
C TYR A 237 -13.40 -6.09 5.04
N ALA A 238 -13.69 -6.66 3.87
CA ALA A 238 -14.65 -7.75 3.68
C ALA A 238 -14.05 -8.88 2.84
#